data_AF-A0A0A9HMJ6-F1
#
_entry.id   AF-A0A0A9HMJ6-F1
#
_cell.length_a   1.000
_cell.length_b   1.000
_cell.length_c   1.000
_cell.angle_alpha   90.00
_cell.angle_beta   90.00
_cell.angle_gamma   90.00
#
_symmetry.space_group_name_H-M   'P 1'
#
loop_
_entity.id
_entity.type
_entity.pdbx_description
1 polymer ?
#
loop_
_entity_poly.entity_id
_entity_poly.type
_entity_poly.pdbx_seq_one_letter_code
_entity_poly.pdbx_strand_id
1 'polypeptide(L)'
;MPFAQLIGINGYGKSIVFSCALLENDKEETLCWLFRTFLDVMDGKKPSTIITHQDSAIHKSIAEVFHTVFHRFNLWHVMREAAVEFGGFTANRPGMEAELTHLIMNSLTTEEFEDGWIAVLEKYGSASNAHLKLMYQTRLMWVPVYFKHVFCPFIRSPGHSQSTYSIFKDYVLREDTIEIFISQYNIFQMEAVSIEHGDRCESTLKKPMLQKYTRWGCS
;
A
#
# COMPACT_ATOMS: atom_id res chain seq x y z
N MET A 1 1.52 -8.68 -20.69
CA MET A 1 1.33 -9.64 -19.58
C MET A 1 1.63 -8.92 -18.28
N PRO A 2 0.61 -8.50 -17.52
CA PRO A 2 0.81 -7.93 -16.19
C PRO A 2 1.37 -8.96 -15.21
N PHE A 3 2.05 -8.46 -14.18
CA PHE A 3 2.58 -9.27 -13.08
C PHE A 3 2.08 -8.69 -11.76
N ALA A 4 1.46 -9.53 -10.95
CA ALA A 4 0.89 -9.17 -9.66
C ALA A 4 1.63 -9.88 -8.53
N GLN A 5 1.90 -9.16 -7.45
CA GLN A 5 2.50 -9.69 -6.23
C GLN A 5 1.59 -9.44 -5.05
N LEU A 6 1.45 -10.46 -4.21
CA LEU A 6 0.73 -10.39 -2.95
C LEU A 6 1.77 -10.48 -1.84
N ILE A 7 2.01 -9.33 -1.21
CA ILE A 7 3.02 -9.15 -0.18
C ILE A 7 2.31 -8.83 1.11
N GLY A 8 2.71 -9.47 2.20
CA GLY A 8 2.27 -9.05 3.51
C GLY A 8 3.42 -9.08 4.49
N ILE A 9 3.09 -9.21 5.78
CA ILE A 9 4.04 -8.94 6.85
C ILE A 9 3.96 -10.08 7.85
N ASN A 10 5.12 -10.60 8.23
CA ASN A 10 5.22 -11.60 9.27
C ASN A 10 5.16 -10.98 10.68
N GLY A 11 5.20 -11.83 11.72
CA GLY A 11 5.17 -11.39 13.12
C GLY A 11 6.35 -10.51 13.56
N TYR A 12 7.36 -10.31 12.71
CA TYR A 12 8.53 -9.47 12.96
C TYR A 12 8.46 -8.10 12.29
N GLY A 13 7.36 -7.79 11.62
CA GLY A 13 7.25 -6.54 10.86
C GLY A 13 8.04 -6.56 9.55
N LYS A 14 8.52 -7.74 9.10
CA LYS A 14 9.24 -7.89 7.83
C LYS A 14 8.28 -8.21 6.70
N SER A 15 8.55 -7.66 5.52
CA SER A 15 7.78 -7.95 4.30
C SER A 15 8.10 -9.37 3.81
N ILE A 16 7.07 -10.13 3.48
CA ILE A 16 7.17 -11.47 2.89
C ILE A 16 6.24 -11.59 1.70
N VAL A 17 6.70 -12.24 0.63
CA VAL A 17 5.88 -12.52 -0.55
C VAL A 17 5.02 -13.75 -0.27
N PHE A 18 3.71 -13.59 -0.23
CA PHE A 18 2.77 -14.69 -0.04
C PHE A 18 2.46 -15.41 -1.37
N SER A 19 2.38 -14.66 -2.46
CA SER A 19 2.05 -15.20 -3.78
C SER A 19 2.41 -14.21 -4.87
N CYS A 20 2.50 -14.69 -6.11
CA CYS A 20 2.55 -13.85 -7.30
C CYS A 20 1.83 -14.52 -8.47
N ALA A 21 1.46 -13.75 -9.47
CA ALA A 21 0.83 -14.27 -10.68
C ALA A 21 1.24 -13.47 -11.92
N LEU A 22 1.47 -14.19 -13.02
CA LEU A 22 1.45 -13.63 -14.36
C LEU A 22 0.01 -13.63 -14.83
N LEU A 23 -0.49 -12.46 -15.22
CA LEU A 23 -1.87 -12.26 -15.60
C LEU A 23 -1.97 -12.07 -17.12
N GLU A 24 -3.08 -12.52 -17.68
CA GLU A 24 -3.40 -12.24 -19.08
C GLU A 24 -3.54 -10.72 -19.31
N ASN A 25 -4.29 -10.05 -18.43
CA ASN A 25 -4.57 -8.62 -18.46
C ASN A 25 -4.87 -8.11 -17.03
N ASP A 26 -5.13 -6.81 -16.91
CA ASP A 26 -5.41 -6.08 -15.66
C ASP A 26 -6.91 -5.79 -15.46
N LYS A 27 -7.80 -6.56 -16.13
CA LYS A 27 -9.24 -6.40 -15.98
C LYS A 27 -9.75 -7.04 -14.70
N GLU A 28 -10.93 -6.57 -14.29
CA GLU A 28 -11.64 -7.02 -13.09
C GLU A 28 -11.81 -8.55 -13.02
N GLU A 29 -12.21 -9.19 -14.12
CA GLU A 29 -12.39 -10.66 -14.17
C GLU A 29 -11.11 -11.43 -13.86
N THR A 30 -9.98 -11.02 -14.44
CA THR A 30 -8.66 -11.62 -14.22
C THR A 30 -8.18 -11.40 -12.79
N LEU A 31 -8.46 -10.23 -12.21
CA LEU A 31 -8.13 -9.93 -10.82
C LEU A 31 -9.03 -10.68 -9.82
N CYS A 32 -10.31 -10.86 -10.12
CA CYS A 32 -11.21 -11.73 -9.35
C CYS A 32 -10.70 -13.17 -9.33
N TRP A 33 -10.27 -13.69 -10.48
CA TRP A 33 -9.64 -15.01 -10.56
C TRP A 33 -8.38 -15.10 -9.70
N LEU A 34 -7.50 -14.09 -9.76
CA LEU A 34 -6.29 -14.03 -8.93
C LEU A 34 -6.64 -14.10 -7.44
N PHE A 35 -7.59 -13.29 -6.97
CA PHE A 35 -7.96 -13.24 -5.56
C PHE A 35 -8.67 -14.49 -5.07
N ARG A 36 -9.52 -15.11 -5.89
CA ARG A 36 -10.14 -16.41 -5.57
C ARG A 36 -9.10 -17.52 -5.48
N THR A 37 -8.18 -17.58 -6.45
CA THR A 37 -7.07 -18.54 -6.45
C THR A 37 -6.18 -18.35 -5.21
N PHE A 38 -5.90 -17.10 -4.84
CA PHE A 38 -5.16 -16.80 -3.62
C PHE A 38 -5.87 -17.33 -2.37
N LEU A 39 -7.19 -17.11 -2.24
CA LEU A 39 -7.96 -17.64 -1.13
C LEU A 39 -7.93 -19.16 -1.06
N ASP A 40 -8.07 -19.84 -2.20
CA ASP A 40 -8.05 -21.30 -2.27
C ASP A 40 -6.69 -21.86 -1.81
N VAL A 41 -5.60 -21.28 -2.30
CA VAL A 41 -4.22 -21.65 -1.88
C VAL A 41 -3.98 -21.36 -0.40
N MET A 42 -4.63 -20.34 0.15
CA MET A 42 -4.55 -19.97 1.56
C MET A 42 -5.56 -20.71 2.46
N ASP A 43 -6.20 -21.79 1.97
CA ASP A 43 -7.17 -22.60 2.73
C ASP A 43 -8.34 -21.74 3.26
N GLY A 44 -8.83 -20.84 2.41
CA GLY A 44 -9.90 -19.88 2.72
C GLY A 44 -9.53 -18.77 3.70
N LYS A 45 -8.27 -18.72 4.16
CA LYS A 45 -7.80 -17.69 5.11
C LYS A 45 -7.60 -16.36 4.39
N LYS A 46 -8.48 -15.40 4.68
CA LYS A 46 -8.40 -14.03 4.17
C LYS A 46 -7.52 -13.13 5.03
N PRO A 47 -6.86 -12.12 4.44
CA PRO A 47 -6.17 -11.08 5.19
C PRO A 47 -7.17 -10.19 5.94
N SER A 48 -6.74 -9.55 7.03
CA SER A 48 -7.56 -8.56 7.73
C SER A 48 -7.66 -7.23 6.96
N THR A 49 -6.56 -6.85 6.31
CA THR A 49 -6.40 -5.57 5.61
C THR A 49 -5.72 -5.81 4.26
N ILE A 50 -6.23 -5.20 3.20
CA ILE A 50 -5.59 -5.16 1.88
C ILE A 50 -5.28 -3.71 1.52
N ILE A 51 -4.04 -3.48 1.04
CA ILE A 51 -3.55 -2.16 0.62
C ILE A 51 -3.11 -2.27 -0.83
N THR A 52 -3.69 -1.46 -1.72
CA THR A 52 -3.37 -1.47 -3.16
C THR A 52 -3.10 -0.06 -3.68
N HIS A 53 -2.55 0.09 -4.88
CA HIS A 53 -2.62 1.38 -5.56
C HIS A 53 -4.08 1.69 -5.95
N GLN A 54 -4.33 2.94 -6.35
CA GLN A 54 -5.65 3.39 -6.75
C GLN A 54 -5.96 2.85 -8.16
N ASP A 55 -6.79 1.82 -8.23
CA ASP A 55 -7.24 1.23 -9.49
C ASP A 55 -8.68 0.70 -9.34
N SER A 56 -9.51 0.98 -10.35
CA SER A 56 -10.93 0.65 -10.31
C SER A 56 -11.21 -0.84 -10.45
N ALA A 57 -10.43 -1.56 -11.25
CA ALA A 57 -10.59 -3.00 -11.45
C ALA A 57 -10.12 -3.77 -10.22
N ILE A 58 -9.02 -3.36 -9.59
CA ILE A 58 -8.55 -3.90 -8.31
C ILE A 58 -9.57 -3.66 -7.21
N HIS A 59 -10.10 -2.44 -7.10
CA HIS A 59 -11.08 -2.12 -6.06
C HIS A 59 -12.36 -2.96 -6.17
N LYS A 60 -12.92 -3.08 -7.38
CA LYS A 60 -14.12 -3.89 -7.62
C LYS A 60 -13.87 -5.38 -7.37
N SER A 61 -12.75 -5.91 -7.85
CA SER A 61 -12.42 -7.33 -7.65
C SER A 61 -12.17 -7.68 -6.18
N ILE A 62 -11.60 -6.76 -5.39
CA ILE A 62 -11.52 -6.94 -3.93
C ILE A 62 -12.90 -6.95 -3.29
N ALA A 63 -13.78 -6.02 -3.66
CA ALA A 63 -15.13 -5.95 -3.11
C ALA A 63 -15.97 -7.20 -3.43
N GLU A 64 -15.77 -7.75 -4.64
CA GLU A 64 -16.40 -8.98 -5.14
C GLU A 64 -15.91 -10.23 -4.40
N VAL A 65 -14.60 -10.34 -4.13
CA VAL A 65 -14.01 -11.57 -3.55
C VAL A 65 -13.92 -11.52 -2.02
N PHE A 66 -13.72 -10.35 -1.43
CA PHE A 66 -13.39 -10.16 -0.02
C PHE A 66 -14.40 -9.26 0.72
N HIS A 67 -15.63 -9.74 0.92
CA HIS A 67 -16.73 -8.94 1.49
C HIS A 67 -16.50 -8.33 2.88
N THR A 68 -15.60 -8.88 3.70
CA THR A 68 -15.36 -8.40 5.07
C THR A 68 -13.95 -7.87 5.31
N VAL A 69 -13.13 -7.77 4.26
CA VAL A 69 -11.73 -7.34 4.40
C VAL A 69 -11.69 -5.83 4.33
N PHE A 70 -10.88 -5.21 5.18
CA PHE A 70 -10.68 -3.77 5.12
C PHE A 70 -9.77 -3.42 3.94
N HIS A 71 -10.31 -2.73 2.93
CA HIS A 71 -9.55 -2.28 1.76
C HIS A 71 -9.24 -0.79 1.83
N ARG A 72 -8.00 -0.42 1.50
CA ARG A 72 -7.58 0.98 1.39
C ARG A 72 -6.57 1.17 0.26
N PHE A 73 -6.43 2.39 -0.24
CA PHE A 73 -5.36 2.75 -1.15
C PHE A 73 -4.05 3.05 -0.41
N ASN A 74 -2.95 2.74 -1.07
CA ASN A 74 -1.61 2.97 -0.60
C ASN A 74 -1.32 4.46 -0.65
N LEU A 75 -1.11 5.05 0.53
CA LEU A 75 -0.87 6.48 0.69
C LEU A 75 0.33 6.97 -0.12
N TRP A 76 1.42 6.20 -0.20
CA TRP A 76 2.59 6.60 -0.99
C TRP A 76 2.26 6.70 -2.48
N HIS A 77 1.51 5.73 -3.02
CA HIS A 77 1.07 5.79 -4.41
C HIS A 77 0.16 6.98 -4.68
N VAL A 78 -0.81 7.23 -3.80
CA VAL A 78 -1.71 8.39 -3.91
C VAL A 78 -0.91 9.70 -3.89
N MET A 79 0.02 9.86 -2.95
CA MET A 79 0.84 11.07 -2.85
C MET A 79 1.77 11.22 -4.06
N ARG A 80 2.34 10.13 -4.58
CA ARG A 80 3.21 10.16 -5.76
C ARG A 80 2.45 10.53 -7.02
N GLU A 81 1.30 9.89 -7.25
CA GLU A 81 0.43 10.19 -8.38
C GLU A 81 0.01 11.66 -8.36
N ALA A 82 -0.41 12.12 -7.18
CA ALA A 82 -0.81 13.50 -7.03
C ALA A 82 0.36 14.49 -7.23
N ALA A 83 1.57 14.17 -6.75
CA ALA A 83 2.77 14.97 -7.05
C ALA A 83 3.09 15.04 -8.57
N VAL A 84 2.76 14.00 -9.34
CA VAL A 84 2.93 14.01 -10.81
C VAL A 84 1.85 14.86 -11.48
N GLU A 85 0.59 14.68 -11.10
CA GLU A 85 -0.55 15.37 -11.72
C GLU A 85 -0.65 16.85 -11.35
N PHE A 86 -0.37 17.18 -10.08
CA PHE A 86 -0.47 18.54 -9.56
C PHE A 86 0.88 19.21 -9.31
N GLY A 87 2.01 18.53 -9.52
CA GLY A 87 3.35 19.06 -9.18
C GLY A 87 3.64 20.43 -9.78
N GLY A 88 3.19 20.69 -11.01
CA GLY A 88 3.30 22.02 -11.63
C GLY A 88 2.42 23.09 -10.96
N PHE A 89 1.27 22.69 -10.41
CA PHE A 89 0.37 23.58 -9.69
C PHE A 89 0.91 23.95 -8.29
N THR A 90 1.52 22.99 -7.59
CA THR A 90 2.20 23.23 -6.30
C THR A 90 3.56 23.90 -6.46
N ALA A 91 4.28 23.69 -7.57
CA ALA A 91 5.53 24.39 -7.85
C ALA A 91 5.35 25.92 -7.88
N ASN A 92 4.19 26.39 -8.36
CA ASN A 92 3.82 27.81 -8.35
C ASN A 92 3.32 28.32 -6.98
N ARG A 93 3.28 27.45 -5.96
CA ARG A 93 2.74 27.70 -4.62
C ARG A 93 3.68 27.12 -3.56
N PRO A 94 4.80 27.79 -3.27
CA PRO A 94 5.79 27.28 -2.33
C PRO A 94 5.16 26.98 -0.96
N GLY A 95 5.52 25.83 -0.39
CA GLY A 95 5.02 25.35 0.90
C GLY A 95 3.70 24.56 0.85
N MET A 96 2.92 24.66 -0.23
CA MET A 96 1.61 23.98 -0.30
C MET A 96 1.72 22.46 -0.16
N GLU A 97 2.66 21.84 -0.86
CA GLU A 97 2.89 20.39 -0.78
C GLU A 97 3.28 19.93 0.63
N ALA A 98 4.13 20.70 1.30
CA ALA A 98 4.60 20.41 2.65
C ALA A 98 3.44 20.53 3.67
N GLU A 99 2.63 21.59 3.58
CA GLU A 99 1.46 21.78 4.44
C GLU A 99 0.40 20.71 4.21
N LEU A 100 0.12 20.35 2.95
CA LEU A 100 -0.81 19.29 2.60
C LEU A 100 -0.34 17.93 3.13
N THR A 101 0.94 17.61 2.93
CA THR A 101 1.55 16.37 3.45
C THR A 101 1.50 16.32 4.98
N HIS A 102 1.82 17.44 5.63
CA HIS A 102 1.76 17.55 7.09
C HIS A 102 0.33 17.31 7.61
N LEU A 103 -0.67 17.96 7.01
CA LEU A 103 -2.08 17.77 7.34
C LEU A 103 -2.47 16.28 7.23
N ILE A 104 -2.20 15.65 6.09
CA ILE A 104 -2.55 14.24 5.82
C ILE A 104 -1.91 13.28 6.84
N MET A 105 -0.64 13.48 7.17
CA MET A 105 0.14 12.55 7.99
C MET A 105 -0.08 12.74 9.50
N ASN A 106 -0.42 13.95 9.93
CA ASN A 106 -0.39 14.34 11.34
C ASN A 106 -1.77 14.68 11.93
N SER A 107 -2.83 14.77 11.13
CA SER A 107 -4.19 14.97 11.65
C SER A 107 -4.55 13.91 12.70
N LEU A 108 -4.99 14.34 13.88
CA LEU A 108 -5.37 13.46 14.97
C LEU A 108 -6.83 13.02 14.88
N THR A 109 -7.71 13.95 14.51
CA THR A 109 -9.16 13.72 14.36
C THR A 109 -9.62 13.99 12.93
N THR A 110 -10.78 13.44 12.56
CA THR A 110 -11.39 13.70 11.25
C THR A 110 -11.75 15.18 11.10
N GLU A 111 -12.18 15.82 12.19
CA GLU A 111 -12.50 17.26 12.23
C GLU A 111 -11.27 18.12 11.91
N GLU A 112 -10.13 17.86 12.58
CA GLU A 112 -8.86 18.55 12.28
C GLU A 112 -8.46 18.42 10.81
N PHE A 113 -8.67 17.23 10.22
CA PHE A 113 -8.38 17.00 8.81
C PHE A 113 -9.32 17.79 7.90
N GLU A 114 -10.63 17.75 8.15
CA GLU A 114 -11.64 18.40 7.31
C GLU A 114 -11.48 19.93 7.34
N ASP A 115 -11.32 20.51 8.53
CA ASP A 115 -11.10 21.95 8.71
C ASP A 115 -9.76 22.38 8.11
N GLY A 116 -8.70 21.62 8.38
CA GLY A 116 -7.37 21.88 7.85
C GLY A 116 -7.32 21.77 6.32
N TRP A 117 -8.08 20.85 5.72
CA TRP A 117 -8.14 20.70 4.27
C TRP A 117 -8.75 21.95 3.61
N ILE A 118 -9.86 22.44 4.16
CA ILE A 118 -10.50 23.68 3.71
C ILE A 118 -9.53 24.86 3.85
N ALA A 119 -8.88 25.00 5.00
CA ALA A 119 -7.93 26.10 5.26
C ALA A 119 -6.74 26.10 4.29
N VAL A 120 -6.19 24.93 3.95
CA VAL A 120 -5.13 24.81 2.94
C VAL A 120 -5.65 25.22 1.56
N LEU A 121 -6.84 24.76 1.17
CA LEU A 121 -7.42 25.12 -0.14
C LEU A 121 -7.68 26.63 -0.27
N GLU A 122 -8.16 27.28 0.78
CA GLU A 122 -8.40 28.73 0.81
C GLU A 122 -7.10 29.53 0.75
N LYS A 123 -6.13 29.18 1.61
CA LYS A 123 -4.82 29.84 1.69
C LYS A 123 -4.10 29.87 0.35
N TYR A 124 -4.21 28.78 -0.42
CA TYR A 124 -3.51 28.63 -1.69
C TYR A 124 -4.38 28.92 -2.93
N GLY A 125 -5.65 29.30 -2.75
CA GLY A 125 -6.58 29.57 -3.85
C GLY A 125 -6.80 28.35 -4.74
N SER A 126 -6.93 27.17 -4.14
CA SER A 126 -6.87 25.87 -4.81
C SER A 126 -8.21 25.13 -4.84
N ALA A 127 -9.27 25.73 -4.30
CA ALA A 127 -10.59 25.11 -4.16
C ALA A 127 -11.24 24.69 -5.49
N SER A 128 -10.89 25.32 -6.62
CA SER A 128 -11.41 24.98 -7.94
C SER A 128 -10.67 23.84 -8.64
N ASN A 129 -9.52 23.40 -8.11
CA ASN A 129 -8.67 22.39 -8.75
C ASN A 129 -9.35 21.01 -8.80
N ALA A 130 -9.44 20.43 -9.99
CA ALA A 130 -10.14 19.16 -10.22
C ALA A 130 -9.46 17.96 -9.52
N HIS A 131 -8.12 17.91 -9.51
CA HIS A 131 -7.37 16.82 -8.89
C HIS A 131 -7.52 16.83 -7.37
N LEU A 132 -7.45 18.01 -6.72
CA LEU A 132 -7.69 18.12 -5.28
C LEU A 132 -9.12 17.72 -4.90
N LYS A 133 -10.10 18.04 -5.75
CA LYS A 133 -11.48 17.56 -5.57
C LYS A 133 -11.56 16.03 -5.65
N LEU A 134 -10.88 15.41 -6.62
CA LEU A 134 -10.85 13.95 -6.76
C LEU A 134 -10.16 13.28 -5.56
N MET A 135 -9.01 13.79 -5.13
CA MET A 135 -8.31 13.34 -3.93
C MET A 135 -9.21 13.41 -2.69
N TYR A 136 -9.94 14.51 -2.54
CA TYR A 136 -10.88 14.71 -1.44
C TYR A 136 -12.07 13.75 -1.49
N GLN A 137 -12.60 13.46 -2.69
CA GLN A 137 -13.69 12.49 -2.87
C GLN A 137 -13.28 11.08 -2.43
N THR A 138 -12.03 10.68 -2.66
CA THR A 138 -11.52 9.36 -2.30
C THR A 138 -10.89 9.30 -0.90
N ARG A 139 -10.90 10.40 -0.13
CA ARG A 139 -10.14 10.56 1.14
C ARG A 139 -10.34 9.44 2.16
N LEU A 140 -11.56 8.89 2.24
CA LEU A 140 -11.91 7.81 3.16
C LEU A 140 -11.11 6.52 2.91
N MET A 141 -10.61 6.35 1.68
CA MET A 141 -9.86 5.17 1.27
C MET A 141 -8.35 5.29 1.49
N TRP A 142 -7.80 6.47 1.81
CA TRP A 142 -6.33 6.65 1.81
C TRP A 142 -5.79 7.56 2.91
N VAL A 143 -6.58 8.48 3.45
CA VAL A 143 -6.14 9.40 4.51
C VAL A 143 -6.09 8.68 5.86
N PRO A 144 -4.92 8.64 6.54
CA PRO A 144 -4.70 7.89 7.78
C PRO A 144 -5.76 8.04 8.87
N VAL A 145 -6.32 9.24 9.03
CA VAL A 145 -7.22 9.56 10.13
C VAL A 145 -8.52 8.75 10.12
N TYR A 146 -9.00 8.33 8.94
CA TYR A 146 -10.25 7.58 8.82
C TYR A 146 -10.14 6.11 9.22
N PHE A 147 -8.93 5.56 9.33
CA PHE A 147 -8.70 4.14 9.64
C PHE A 147 -7.69 3.91 10.75
N LYS A 148 -7.53 4.86 11.67
CA LYS A 148 -6.74 4.69 12.90
C LYS A 148 -7.22 3.55 13.80
N HIS A 149 -8.48 3.15 13.65
CA HIS A 149 -9.09 2.03 14.37
C HIS A 149 -8.74 0.66 13.75
N VAL A 150 -8.11 0.63 12.57
CA VAL A 150 -7.70 -0.60 11.87
C VAL A 150 -6.19 -0.72 11.91
N PHE A 151 -5.67 -1.90 12.22
CA PHE A 151 -4.24 -2.16 12.08
C PHE A 151 -3.85 -2.15 10.60
N CYS A 152 -3.23 -1.04 10.20
CA CYS A 152 -2.65 -0.86 8.87
C CYS A 152 -1.14 -0.68 9.05
N PRO A 153 -0.34 -1.71 8.79
CA PRO A 153 1.10 -1.57 8.84
C PRO A 153 1.58 -0.57 7.77
N PHE A 154 2.69 0.11 8.04
CA PHE A 154 3.35 1.06 7.12
C PHE A 154 2.61 2.35 6.77
N ILE A 155 1.61 2.79 7.55
CA ILE A 155 0.96 4.10 7.34
C ILE A 155 1.98 5.26 7.22
N ARG A 156 3.09 5.19 7.96
CA ARG A 156 4.06 6.29 8.11
C ARG A 156 5.42 6.07 7.44
N SER A 157 5.61 4.97 6.70
CA SER A 157 6.93 4.62 6.17
C SER A 157 6.91 4.49 4.64
N PRO A 158 7.04 5.62 3.90
CA PRO A 158 7.21 5.65 2.46
C PRO A 158 8.28 4.67 1.94
N GLY A 159 9.40 4.59 2.67
CA GLY A 159 10.52 3.72 2.34
C GLY A 159 10.17 2.23 2.40
N HIS A 160 9.25 1.81 3.27
CA HIS A 160 8.81 0.42 3.33
C HIS A 160 7.87 0.09 2.17
N SER A 161 6.87 0.92 1.87
CA SER A 161 6.02 0.73 0.67
C SER A 161 6.82 0.75 -0.64
N GLN A 162 7.86 1.58 -0.71
CA GLN A 162 8.77 1.64 -1.86
C GLN A 162 9.71 0.43 -1.92
N SER A 163 10.26 -0.01 -0.77
CA SER A 163 11.11 -1.19 -0.69
C SER A 163 10.37 -2.46 -1.09
N THR A 164 9.08 -2.57 -0.74
CA THR A 164 8.23 -3.70 -1.12
C THR A 164 8.10 -3.84 -2.64
N TYR A 165 8.04 -2.72 -3.37
CA TYR A 165 8.08 -2.71 -4.84
C TYR A 165 9.49 -2.94 -5.42
N SER A 166 10.54 -2.76 -4.61
CA SER A 166 11.94 -2.96 -5.00
C SER A 166 12.40 -4.41 -4.90
N ILE A 167 11.82 -5.20 -3.98
CA ILE A 167 12.23 -6.59 -3.69
C ILE A 167 12.39 -7.44 -4.97
N PHE A 168 11.56 -7.18 -5.98
CA PHE A 168 11.58 -7.95 -7.23
C PHE A 168 12.26 -7.24 -8.40
N LYS A 169 12.42 -5.91 -8.33
CA LYS A 169 13.09 -5.12 -9.38
C LYS A 169 14.57 -5.46 -9.48
N ASP A 170 15.16 -5.94 -8.40
CA ASP A 170 16.57 -6.33 -8.37
C ASP A 170 16.81 -7.68 -9.07
N TYR A 171 15.75 -8.46 -9.32
CA TYR A 171 15.83 -9.81 -9.94
C TYR A 171 15.25 -9.86 -11.35
N VAL A 172 14.26 -9.00 -11.67
CA VAL A 172 13.53 -9.06 -12.95
C VAL A 172 13.41 -7.68 -13.57
N LEU A 173 13.87 -7.58 -14.82
CA LEU A 173 13.70 -6.41 -15.68
C LEU A 173 12.48 -6.58 -16.58
N ARG A 174 11.88 -5.44 -16.97
CA ARG A 174 10.70 -5.40 -17.85
C ARG A 174 10.95 -6.03 -19.24
N GLU A 175 12.21 -6.12 -19.63
CA GLU A 175 12.66 -6.62 -20.94
C GLU A 175 13.07 -8.09 -20.92
N ASP A 176 13.01 -8.75 -19.76
CA ASP A 176 13.39 -10.15 -19.63
C ASP A 176 12.41 -11.08 -20.38
N THR A 177 12.95 -12.16 -20.93
CA THR A 177 12.12 -13.25 -21.46
C THR A 177 11.44 -14.00 -20.32
N ILE A 178 10.34 -14.71 -20.62
CA ILE A 178 9.63 -15.52 -19.63
C ILE A 178 10.55 -16.58 -19.00
N GLU A 179 11.50 -17.12 -19.76
CA GLU A 179 12.48 -18.10 -19.27
C GLU A 179 13.41 -17.50 -18.21
N ILE A 180 13.93 -16.29 -18.47
CA ILE A 180 14.77 -15.55 -17.51
C ILE A 180 13.94 -15.21 -16.26
N PHE A 181 12.71 -14.74 -16.45
CA PHE A 181 11.79 -14.45 -15.36
C PHE A 181 11.59 -15.67 -14.44
N ILE A 182 11.30 -16.85 -15.00
CA ILE A 182 11.08 -18.08 -14.21
C ILE A 182 12.34 -18.47 -13.44
N SER A 183 13.52 -18.39 -14.10
CA SER A 183 14.80 -18.70 -13.46
C SER A 183 15.08 -17.78 -12.27
N GLN A 184 14.95 -16.47 -12.47
CA GLN A 184 15.15 -15.47 -11.42
C GLN A 184 14.13 -15.57 -10.30
N TYR A 185 12.88 -15.87 -10.64
CA TYR A 185 11.81 -16.10 -9.67
C TYR A 185 12.14 -17.29 -8.75
N ASN A 186 12.66 -18.39 -9.29
CA ASN A 186 13.05 -19.55 -8.47
C ASN A 186 14.17 -19.21 -7.48
N ILE A 187 15.17 -18.44 -7.91
CA ILE A 187 16.26 -17.98 -7.02
C ILE A 187 15.67 -17.12 -5.90
N PHE A 188 14.82 -16.15 -6.25
CA PHE A 188 14.14 -15.29 -5.30
C PHE A 188 13.31 -16.09 -4.28
N GLN A 189 12.56 -17.11 -4.72
CA GLN A 189 11.77 -17.96 -3.83
C GLN A 189 12.65 -18.73 -2.84
N MET A 190 13.78 -19.28 -3.28
CA MET A 190 14.71 -19.98 -2.40
C MET A 190 15.27 -19.05 -1.32
N GLU A 191 15.62 -17.82 -1.68
CA GLU A 191 16.12 -16.81 -0.75
C GLU A 191 15.03 -16.37 0.25
N ALA A 192 13.81 -16.11 -0.23
CA ALA A 192 12.68 -15.73 0.62
C ALA A 192 12.34 -16.81 1.66
N VAL A 193 12.29 -18.08 1.24
CA VAL A 193 12.02 -19.22 2.14
C VAL A 193 13.13 -19.36 3.18
N SER A 194 14.40 -19.16 2.80
CA SER A 194 15.54 -19.21 3.71
C SER A 194 15.46 -18.14 4.80
N ILE A 195 15.14 -16.90 4.41
CA ILE A 195 14.96 -15.78 5.34
C ILE A 195 13.81 -16.06 6.32
N GLU A 196 12.67 -16.54 5.82
CA GLU A 196 11.51 -16.87 6.66
C GLU A 196 11.81 -18.01 7.63
N HIS A 197 12.51 -19.06 7.20
CA HIS A 197 12.95 -20.14 8.08
C HIS A 197 13.90 -19.63 9.16
N GLY A 198 14.84 -18.76 8.81
CA GLY A 198 15.72 -18.10 9.78
C GLY A 198 14.93 -17.33 10.84
N ASP A 199 13.98 -16.49 10.41
CA ASP A 199 13.12 -15.73 11.30
C ASP A 199 12.27 -16.63 12.21
N ARG A 200 11.72 -17.73 11.66
CA ARG A 200 10.93 -18.70 12.43
C ARG A 200 11.78 -19.45 13.47
N CYS A 201 13.02 -19.78 13.14
CA CYS A 201 13.96 -20.35 14.09
C CYS A 201 14.33 -19.35 15.20
N GLU A 202 14.43 -18.06 14.90
CA GLU A 202 14.67 -17.06 15.93
C GLU A 202 13.47 -16.86 16.87
N SER A 203 12.22 -17.10 16.44
CA SER A 203 11.01 -16.92 17.28
C SER A 203 10.90 -17.94 18.38
N THR A 204 11.34 -19.15 18.10
CA THR A 204 11.32 -20.23 19.08
C THR A 204 12.42 -20.05 20.13
N LEU A 205 13.46 -19.27 19.82
CA LEU A 205 14.62 -19.04 20.69
C LEU A 205 14.57 -17.72 21.46
N LYS A 206 13.96 -16.66 20.90
CA LYS A 206 13.94 -15.30 21.49
C LYS A 206 12.53 -14.93 21.95
N LYS A 207 12.42 -14.31 23.13
CA LYS A 207 11.16 -13.67 23.55
C LYS A 207 10.79 -12.56 22.55
N PRO A 208 9.50 -12.39 22.20
CA PRO A 208 9.07 -11.32 21.31
C PRO A 208 9.52 -9.96 21.87
N MET A 209 10.27 -9.21 21.09
CA MET A 209 10.60 -7.83 21.40
C MET A 209 9.46 -6.95 20.90
N LEU A 210 8.86 -6.15 21.78
CA LEU A 210 7.95 -5.08 21.38
C LEU A 210 8.73 -4.13 20.46
N GLN A 211 8.46 -4.18 19.16
CA GLN A 211 8.85 -3.10 18.26
C GLN A 211 8.10 -1.85 18.72
N LYS A 212 8.83 -0.92 19.33
CA LYS A 212 8.32 0.40 19.66
C LYS A 212 8.09 1.15 18.35
N TYR A 213 6.92 0.97 17.74
CA TYR A 213 6.40 1.95 16.81
C TYR A 213 6.22 3.24 17.62
N THR A 214 7.05 4.23 17.33
CA THR A 214 7.18 5.47 18.09
C THR A 214 5.82 6.17 18.28
N ARG A 215 5.48 6.38 19.57
CA ARG A 215 4.32 7.10 20.13
C ARG A 215 2.93 6.64 19.65
N TRP A 216 2.46 5.56 20.26
CA TRP A 216 1.09 5.52 20.77
C TRP A 216 1.07 6.29 22.10
N GLY A 217 0.85 7.60 22.03
CA GLY A 217 0.60 8.41 23.22
C GLY A 217 -0.87 8.30 23.60
N CYS A 218 -1.21 7.29 24.40
CA CYS A 218 -2.43 7.33 25.22
C CYS A 218 -2.04 7.84 26.60
N SER A 219 -2.31 9.11 26.85
CA SER A 219 -2.61 9.71 28.16
C SER A 219 -2.92 11.17 27.95
#